data_AF-A0A094DEP3-F1
#
_entry.id   AF-A0A094DEP3-F1
#
_cell.length_a   1.000
_cell.length_b   1.000
_cell.length_c   1.000
_cell.angle_alpha   90.00
_cell.angle_beta   90.00
_cell.angle_gamma   90.00
#
_symmetry.space_group_name_H-M   'P 1'
#
loop_
_entity.id
_entity.type
_entity.pdbx_description
1 polymer ?
#
loop_
_entity_poly.entity_id
_entity_poly.type
_entity_poly.pdbx_seq_one_letter_code
_entity_poly.pdbx_strand_id
1 'polypeptide(L)'
;MASSPEFKKPVVAKFARFEWEIGYYIAETQAYSWIEGYGIGPEFLGYLTEEGRVIGFLIEYVEGHHPSISDLPACEAIVKQLHRLEILHRDLNKHNFFISERGAILIDFETAKQSDDTEGMGREVEGLEGQLLDESGTGGVVVEA
;
A
#
# COMPACT_ATOMS: atom_id res chain seq x y z
N MET A 1 0.51 7.61 22.00
CA MET A 1 1.03 8.20 20.75
C MET A 1 2.46 8.65 21.00
N ALA A 2 3.42 8.18 20.20
CA ALA A 2 4.82 8.60 20.30
C ALA A 2 5.04 9.90 19.49
N SER A 3 6.07 10.67 19.82
CA SER A 3 6.42 11.92 19.14
C SER A 3 7.94 12.04 18.97
N SER A 4 8.38 12.58 17.84
CA SER A 4 9.79 12.88 17.56
C SER A 4 9.91 14.30 17.00
N PRO A 5 10.93 15.09 17.38
CA PRO A 5 11.16 16.41 16.82
C PRO A 5 11.53 16.38 15.33
N GLU A 6 11.94 15.23 14.78
CA GLU A 6 12.30 15.09 13.36
C GLU A 6 11.06 15.10 12.44
N PHE A 7 9.89 14.73 12.97
CA PHE A 7 8.66 14.66 12.19
C PHE A 7 7.69 15.78 12.59
N LYS A 8 7.44 16.69 11.65
CA LYS A 8 6.49 17.81 11.82
C LYS A 8 5.04 17.39 11.56
N LYS A 9 4.83 16.24 10.93
CA LYS A 9 3.54 15.63 10.61
C LYS A 9 3.50 14.21 11.18
N PRO A 10 2.31 13.62 11.38
CA PRO A 10 2.19 12.21 11.71
C PRO A 10 2.91 11.32 10.69
N VAL A 11 3.39 10.17 11.16
CA VAL A 11 4.01 9.12 10.34
C VAL A 11 3.44 7.78 10.75
N VAL A 12 3.45 6.82 9.84
CA VAL A 12 2.99 5.45 10.11
C VAL A 12 4.20 4.56 10.33
N ALA A 13 4.22 3.88 11.48
CA ALA A 13 5.22 2.87 11.79
C ALA A 13 4.65 1.48 11.53
N LYS A 14 5.30 0.72 10.65
CA LYS A 14 4.99 -0.68 10.36
C LYS A 14 6.15 -1.54 10.84
N PHE A 15 5.89 -2.51 11.71
CA PHE A 15 6.92 -3.40 12.24
C PHE A 15 6.33 -4.76 12.65
N ALA A 16 7.16 -5.79 12.58
CA ALA A 16 6.78 -7.14 12.96
C ALA A 16 6.62 -7.24 14.48
N ARG A 17 5.43 -7.66 14.92
CA ARG A 17 5.15 -8.01 16.31
C ARG A 17 5.45 -9.48 16.54
N PHE A 18 5.31 -10.28 15.48
CA PHE A 18 5.56 -11.71 15.48
C PHE A 18 6.51 -12.11 14.36
N GLU A 19 7.23 -13.23 14.55
CA GLU A 19 8.27 -13.69 13.60
C GLU A 19 7.73 -13.96 12.19
N TRP A 20 6.50 -14.46 12.06
CA TRP A 20 5.90 -14.73 10.75
C TRP A 20 5.53 -13.45 9.98
N GLU A 21 5.36 -12.31 10.65
CA GLU A 21 5.08 -11.02 10.00
C GLU A 21 6.34 -10.42 9.35
N ILE A 22 7.54 -10.90 9.72
CA ILE A 22 8.82 -10.38 9.20
C ILE A 22 8.88 -10.52 7.68
N GLY A 23 8.42 -11.64 7.13
CA GLY A 23 8.43 -11.87 5.69
C GLY A 23 7.60 -10.86 4.91
N TYR A 24 6.43 -10.48 5.45
CA TYR A 24 5.54 -9.49 4.85
C TYR A 24 6.18 -8.11 4.78
N TYR A 25 6.78 -7.64 5.88
CA TYR A 25 7.44 -6.34 5.90
C TYR A 25 8.72 -6.28 5.05
N ILE A 26 9.46 -7.40 4.91
CA ILE A 26 10.58 -7.48 3.96
C ILE A 26 10.05 -7.30 2.54
N ALA A 27 8.98 -8.01 2.17
CA ALA A 27 8.38 -7.90 0.85
C ALA A 27 7.85 -6.49 0.57
N GLU A 28 7.14 -5.90 1.53
CA GLU A 28 6.60 -4.54 1.40
C GLU A 28 7.73 -3.50 1.28
N THR A 29 8.79 -3.61 2.08
CA THR A 29 9.94 -2.69 1.98
C THR A 29 10.67 -2.83 0.64
N GLN A 30 10.79 -4.06 0.13
CA GLN A 30 11.33 -4.30 -1.21
C GLN A 30 10.44 -3.67 -2.28
N ALA A 31 9.12 -3.72 -2.13
CA ALA A 31 8.19 -3.06 -3.05
C ALA A 31 8.31 -1.54 -3.02
N TYR A 32 8.50 -0.92 -1.84
CA TYR A 32 8.77 0.52 -1.72
C TYR A 32 10.00 0.96 -2.52
N SER A 33 11.04 0.13 -2.61
CA SER A 33 12.21 0.44 -3.45
C SER A 33 11.91 0.44 -4.96
N TRP A 34 10.88 -0.30 -5.40
CA TRP A 34 10.48 -0.34 -6.81
C TRP A 34 9.64 0.86 -7.21
N ILE A 35 8.83 1.39 -6.28
CA ILE A 35 7.89 2.49 -6.53
C ILE A 35 8.41 3.87 -6.07
N GLU A 36 9.63 3.93 -5.56
CA GLU A 36 10.26 5.17 -5.08
C GLU A 36 10.28 6.25 -6.18
N GLY A 37 9.78 7.44 -5.85
CA GLY A 37 9.75 8.58 -6.77
C GLY A 37 8.64 8.57 -7.82
N TYR A 38 7.79 7.52 -7.87
CA TYR A 38 6.67 7.46 -8.81
C TYR A 38 5.35 7.99 -8.25
N GLY A 39 5.26 8.22 -6.93
CA GLY A 39 4.02 8.68 -6.31
C GLY A 39 2.87 7.66 -6.34
N ILE A 40 3.22 6.37 -6.38
CA ILE A 40 2.24 5.26 -6.37
C ILE A 40 1.74 4.97 -4.96
N GLY A 41 2.65 5.00 -3.99
CA GLY A 41 2.37 4.78 -2.58
C GLY A 41 2.80 5.97 -1.70
N PRO A 42 2.59 5.88 -0.38
CA PRO A 42 3.16 6.81 0.60
C PRO A 42 4.68 6.93 0.46
N GLU A 43 5.27 8.05 0.87
CA GLU A 43 6.73 8.17 0.87
C GLU A 43 7.35 7.25 1.92
N PHE A 44 8.40 6.50 1.55
CA PHE A 44 9.21 5.75 2.48
C PHE A 44 10.15 6.69 3.23
N LEU A 45 10.06 6.72 4.56
CA LEU A 45 10.80 7.68 5.40
C LEU A 45 12.06 7.10 6.04
N GLY A 46 12.14 5.77 6.16
CA GLY A 46 13.32 5.11 6.71
C GLY A 46 13.00 3.80 7.43
N TYR A 47 14.06 3.10 7.83
CA TYR A 47 13.96 1.87 8.61
C TYR A 47 13.74 2.15 10.10
N LEU A 48 12.97 1.29 10.76
CA LEU A 48 12.89 1.21 12.21
C LEU A 48 13.89 0.18 12.71
N THR A 49 14.70 0.56 13.69
CA THR A 49 15.72 -0.32 14.27
C THR A 49 15.59 -0.43 15.79
N GLU A 50 15.78 -1.64 16.32
CA GLU A 50 15.96 -1.91 17.76
C GLU A 50 17.31 -2.61 17.95
N GLU A 51 18.18 -2.06 18.81
CA GLU A 51 19.53 -2.58 19.06
C GLU A 51 20.36 -2.87 17.78
N GLY A 52 20.18 -2.04 16.75
CA GLY A 52 20.89 -2.17 15.47
C GLY A 52 20.27 -3.18 14.49
N ARG A 53 19.18 -3.86 14.87
CA ARG A 53 18.43 -4.76 13.98
C ARG A 53 17.24 -4.02 13.38
N VAL A 54 17.03 -4.16 12.06
CA VAL A 54 15.83 -3.63 11.40
C VAL A 54 14.62 -4.45 11.85
N ILE A 55 13.64 -3.78 12.45
CA ILE A 55 12.39 -4.38 12.94
C ILE A 55 11.16 -3.97 12.10
N GLY A 56 11.32 -2.97 11.23
CA GLY A 56 10.24 -2.41 10.43
C GLY A 56 10.66 -1.16 9.68
N PHE A 57 9.71 -0.31 9.35
CA PHE A 57 9.93 0.92 8.60
C PHE A 57 8.87 1.99 8.89
N LEU A 58 9.18 3.22 8.50
CA LEU A 58 8.33 4.40 8.57
C LEU A 58 7.89 4.82 7.18
N ILE A 59 6.63 5.18 7.05
CA ILE A 59 6.07 5.80 5.84
C ILE A 59 5.31 7.08 6.19
N GLU A 60 5.13 7.92 5.17
CA GLU A 60 4.25 9.08 5.23
C GLU A 60 2.86 8.69 5.72
N TYR A 61 2.30 9.48 6.64
CA TYR A 61 0.86 9.44 6.90
C TYR A 61 0.14 10.20 5.79
N VAL A 62 -0.65 9.47 5.01
CA VAL A 62 -1.46 10.04 3.92
C VAL A 62 -2.83 10.40 4.46
N GLU A 63 -3.16 11.69 4.45
CA GLU A 63 -4.53 12.16 4.67
C GLU A 63 -5.39 11.87 3.44
N GLY A 64 -6.56 11.28 3.66
CA GLY A 64 -7.46 10.89 2.59
C GLY A 64 -8.62 10.05 3.09
N HIS A 65 -9.34 9.44 2.16
CA HIS A 65 -10.43 8.51 2.43
C HIS A 65 -10.34 7.28 1.54
N HIS A 66 -10.98 6.19 1.93
CA HIS A 66 -11.13 5.05 1.03
C HIS A 66 -11.99 5.42 -0.19
N PRO A 67 -11.68 4.88 -1.38
CA PRO A 67 -12.42 5.17 -2.60
C PRO A 67 -13.86 4.64 -2.54
N SER A 68 -14.73 5.33 -3.27
CA SER A 68 -16.04 4.85 -3.71
C SER A 68 -15.97 4.40 -5.17
N ILE A 69 -17.06 3.85 -5.70
CA ILE A 69 -17.15 3.52 -7.13
C ILE A 69 -16.91 4.74 -8.05
N SER A 70 -17.19 5.96 -7.57
CA SER A 70 -16.95 7.18 -8.35
C SER A 70 -15.46 7.45 -8.59
N ASP A 71 -14.60 6.86 -7.75
CA ASP A 71 -13.15 7.01 -7.79
C ASP A 71 -12.46 5.94 -8.66
N LEU A 72 -13.24 5.01 -9.25
CA LEU A 72 -12.73 3.95 -10.12
C LEU A 72 -11.75 4.45 -11.19
N PRO A 73 -11.99 5.56 -11.92
CA PRO A 73 -11.02 6.06 -12.89
C PRO A 73 -9.66 6.42 -12.29
N ALA A 74 -9.62 6.92 -11.06
CA ALA A 74 -8.39 7.25 -10.36
C ALA A 74 -7.68 5.99 -9.87
N CYS A 75 -8.42 5.02 -9.32
CA CYS A 75 -7.91 3.70 -8.94
C CYS A 75 -7.32 2.94 -10.14
N GLU A 76 -7.98 2.95 -11.29
CA GLU A 76 -7.43 2.35 -12.51
C GLU A 76 -6.15 3.04 -12.97
N ALA A 77 -6.09 4.37 -12.89
CA ALA A 77 -4.94 5.13 -13.33
C ALA A 77 -3.69 4.80 -12.50
N ILE A 78 -3.82 4.70 -11.18
CA ILE A 78 -2.70 4.38 -10.30
C ILE A 78 -2.24 2.92 -10.46
N VAL A 79 -3.17 1.98 -10.65
CA VAL A 79 -2.85 0.57 -10.94
C VAL A 79 -2.16 0.43 -12.30
N LYS A 80 -2.63 1.10 -13.34
CA LYS A 80 -1.96 1.14 -14.65
C LYS A 80 -0.56 1.74 -14.54
N GLN A 81 -0.34 2.70 -13.65
CA GLN A 81 0.99 3.25 -13.39
C GLN A 81 1.91 2.22 -12.71
N LEU A 82 1.40 1.46 -11.73
CA LEU A 82 2.12 0.34 -11.12
C LEU A 82 2.51 -0.71 -12.17
N HIS A 83 1.58 -1.08 -13.06
CA HIS A 83 1.81 -2.05 -14.12
C HIS A 83 2.88 -1.63 -15.13
N ARG A 84 3.05 -0.33 -15.39
CA ARG A 84 4.16 0.19 -16.25
C ARG A 84 5.54 -0.06 -15.64
N LEU A 85 5.62 -0.29 -14.34
CA LEU A 85 6.86 -0.68 -13.66
C LEU A 85 7.04 -2.21 -13.62
N GLU A 86 6.19 -2.95 -14.33
CA GLU A 86 6.16 -4.41 -14.33
C GLU A 86 5.90 -4.99 -12.94
N ILE A 87 4.96 -4.40 -12.18
CA ILE A 87 4.62 -4.84 -10.82
C ILE A 87 3.14 -5.23 -10.77
N LEU A 88 2.84 -6.41 -10.24
CA LEU A 88 1.50 -6.81 -9.80
C LEU A 88 1.34 -6.51 -8.31
N HIS A 89 0.20 -5.98 -7.90
CA HIS A 89 -0.08 -5.76 -6.47
C HIS A 89 -0.52 -7.05 -5.79
N ARG A 90 -1.34 -7.88 -6.46
CA ARG A 90 -1.85 -9.20 -6.05
C ARG A 90 -2.85 -9.22 -4.87
N ASP A 91 -3.17 -8.07 -4.31
CA ASP A 91 -4.20 -7.91 -3.26
C ASP A 91 -4.92 -6.56 -3.41
N LEU A 92 -5.41 -6.26 -4.62
CA LEU A 92 -6.21 -5.06 -4.83
C LEU A 92 -7.60 -5.27 -4.24
N ASN A 93 -7.91 -4.51 -3.20
CA ASN A 93 -9.24 -4.39 -2.59
C ASN A 93 -9.44 -2.92 -2.16
N LYS A 94 -10.68 -2.48 -1.93
CA LYS A 94 -10.98 -1.06 -1.61
C LYS A 94 -10.21 -0.48 -0.41
N HIS A 95 -9.77 -1.33 0.52
CA HIS A 95 -9.05 -0.90 1.72
C HIS A 95 -7.57 -0.58 1.44
N ASN A 96 -7.02 -1.14 0.37
CA ASN A 96 -5.64 -0.92 -0.09
C ASN A 96 -5.50 0.31 -1.00
N PHE A 97 -6.55 1.11 -1.10
CA PHE A 97 -6.56 2.40 -1.78
C PHE A 97 -6.90 3.54 -0.82
N PHE A 98 -6.27 4.69 -1.05
CA PHE A 98 -6.65 5.97 -0.49
C PHE A 98 -6.79 7.02 -1.59
N ILE A 99 -7.82 7.84 -1.51
CA ILE A 99 -7.97 9.06 -2.29
C ILE A 99 -7.49 10.23 -1.43
N SER A 100 -6.43 10.90 -1.89
CA SER A 100 -5.81 12.07 -1.26
C SER A 100 -5.92 13.29 -2.16
N GLU A 101 -5.45 14.45 -1.69
CA GLU A 101 -5.32 15.65 -2.54
C GLU A 101 -4.39 15.42 -3.74
N ARG A 102 -3.47 14.44 -3.68
CA ARG A 102 -2.57 14.07 -4.79
C ARG A 102 -3.23 13.10 -5.78
N GLY A 103 -4.44 12.61 -5.50
CA GLY A 103 -5.12 11.56 -6.25
C GLY A 103 -5.09 10.21 -5.51
N ALA A 104 -5.33 9.13 -6.27
CA ALA A 104 -5.33 7.77 -5.74
C ALA A 104 -3.92 7.31 -5.38
N ILE A 105 -3.80 6.66 -4.22
CA ILE A 105 -2.57 6.11 -3.67
C ILE A 105 -2.84 4.64 -3.29
N LEU A 106 -1.91 3.77 -3.63
CA LEU A 106 -1.90 2.36 -3.24
C LEU A 106 -1.11 2.16 -1.95
N ILE A 107 -1.59 1.26 -1.09
CA ILE A 107 -0.91 0.85 0.13
C ILE A 107 -0.92 -0.68 0.22
N ASP A 108 -0.12 -1.20 1.15
CA ASP A 108 -0.09 -2.64 1.49
C ASP A 108 0.50 -3.53 0.38
N PHE A 109 1.77 -3.27 0.06
CA PHE A 109 2.48 -3.96 -1.02
C PHE A 109 3.11 -5.30 -0.61
N GLU A 110 2.70 -5.91 0.51
CA GLU A 110 3.35 -7.13 1.02
C GLU A 110 3.20 -8.33 0.07
N THR A 111 2.15 -8.35 -0.76
CA THR A 111 1.90 -9.41 -1.76
C THR A 111 2.42 -9.04 -3.15
N ALA A 112 2.90 -7.81 -3.32
CA ALA A 112 3.32 -7.27 -4.60
C ALA A 112 4.54 -7.99 -5.17
N LYS A 113 4.63 -8.04 -6.50
CA LYS A 113 5.67 -8.80 -7.19
C LYS A 113 6.00 -8.19 -8.55
N GLN A 114 7.29 -8.04 -8.84
CA GLN A 114 7.74 -7.77 -10.21
C GLN A 114 7.41 -8.95 -11.13
N SER A 115 6.73 -8.67 -12.24
CA SER A 115 6.16 -9.66 -13.14
C SER A 115 5.90 -9.05 -14.52
N ASP A 116 6.17 -9.82 -15.57
CA ASP A 116 5.79 -9.52 -16.96
C ASP A 116 4.43 -10.14 -17.34
N ASP A 117 3.69 -10.68 -16.37
CA ASP A 117 2.36 -11.27 -16.54
C ASP A 117 1.31 -10.21 -16.91
N THR A 118 1.26 -9.87 -18.19
CA THR A 118 0.29 -8.92 -18.76
C THR A 118 -1.15 -9.37 -18.59
N GLU A 119 -1.41 -10.68 -18.56
CA GLU A 119 -2.76 -11.19 -18.30
C GLU A 119 -3.17 -10.95 -16.85
N GLY A 120 -2.26 -11.18 -15.90
CA GLY A 120 -2.44 -10.85 -14.49
C GLY A 120 -2.73 -9.37 -14.28
N MET A 121 -2.00 -8.49 -14.97
CA MET A 121 -2.21 -7.05 -14.92
C MET A 121 -3.59 -6.68 -15.48
N GLY A 122 -4.00 -7.30 -16.59
CA GLY A 122 -5.35 -7.15 -17.15
C GLY A 122 -6.43 -7.53 -16.14
N ARG A 123 -6.29 -8.69 -15.49
CA ARG A 123 -7.22 -9.16 -14.45
C ARG A 123 -7.31 -8.22 -13.25
N GLU A 124 -6.19 -7.64 -12.82
CA GLU A 124 -6.19 -6.64 -11.74
C GLU A 124 -7.06 -5.43 -12.10
N VAL A 125 -6.91 -4.87 -13.31
CA VAL A 125 -7.71 -3.72 -13.76
C VAL A 125 -9.18 -4.09 -13.93
N GLU A 126 -9.47 -5.22 -14.59
CA GLU A 126 -10.84 -5.69 -14.83
C GLU A 126 -11.61 -5.98 -13.53
N GLY A 127 -10.91 -6.40 -12.48
CA GLY A 127 -11.50 -6.69 -11.18
C GLY A 127 -11.79 -5.46 -10.30
N LEU A 128 -11.24 -4.29 -10.62
CA LEU A 128 -11.28 -3.12 -9.72
C LEU A 128 -12.70 -2.65 -9.39
N GLU A 129 -13.60 -2.61 -10.38
CA GLU A 129 -15.00 -2.22 -10.14
C GLU A 129 -15.65 -3.12 -9.08
N GLY A 130 -15.46 -4.42 -9.19
CA GLY A 130 -15.97 -5.39 -8.21
C GLY A 130 -15.33 -5.21 -6.82
N GLN A 131 -14.03 -4.94 -6.76
CA GLN A 131 -13.30 -4.70 -5.51
C GLN A 131 -13.74 -3.42 -4.80
N LEU A 132 -14.10 -2.38 -5.55
CA LEU A 132 -14.62 -1.12 -4.98
C LEU A 132 -16.07 -1.24 -4.50
N LEU A 133 -16.87 -2.07 -5.17
CA LEU A 133 -18.26 -2.33 -4.81
C LEU A 133 -18.42 -3.41 -3.73
N ASP A 134 -17.35 -4.11 -3.36
CA ASP A 134 -17.43 -5.20 -2.39
C ASP A 134 -17.88 -4.69 -1.01
N GLU A 135 -19.00 -5.21 -0.52
CA GLU A 135 -19.54 -4.94 0.82
C GLU A 135 -19.23 -6.07 1.81
N SER A 136 -18.58 -7.15 1.37
CA SER A 136 -18.32 -8.33 2.20
C SER A 136 -17.35 -8.07 3.37
N GLY A 137 -16.56 -6.99 3.27
CA GLY A 137 -15.51 -6.67 4.23
C GLY A 137 -14.21 -7.45 4.03
N THR A 138 -14.08 -8.15 2.90
CA THR A 138 -12.83 -8.84 2.54
C THR A 138 -11.70 -7.80 2.38
N GLY A 139 -10.57 -8.03 3.05
CA GLY A 139 -9.44 -7.08 3.12
C GLY A 139 -9.59 -5.97 4.17
N GLY A 140 -10.73 -5.87 4.85
CA GLY A 140 -10.93 -4.95 5.98
C GLY A 140 -10.52 -5.57 7.32
N VAL A 141 -9.97 -4.76 8.23
CA VAL A 141 -9.77 -5.19 9.62
C VAL A 141 -11.14 -5.36 10.28
N VAL A 142 -11.48 -6.57 10.73
CA VAL A 142 -12.63 -6.78 11.62
C VAL A 142 -12.36 -5.97 12.89
N VAL A 143 -13.11 -4.89 13.06
CA VAL A 143 -13.11 -4.15 14.32
C VAL A 143 -13.90 -5.01 15.30
N GLU A 144 -13.22 -5.80 16.13
CA GLU A 144 -13.88 -6.38 17.31
C GLU A 144 -14.31 -5.22 18.21
N ALA A 145 -15.61 -5.19 18.52
CA ALA A 145 -16.26 -4.20 19.36
C ALA A 145 -15.92 -4.35 20.84
#